data_AF-A0AAU9Y0P6-F1
#
_entry.id   AF-A0AAU9Y0P6-F1
#
_cell.length_a   1.000
_cell.length_b   1.000
_cell.length_c   1.000
_cell.angle_alpha   90.00
_cell.angle_beta   90.00
_cell.angle_gamma   90.00
#
_symmetry.space_group_name_H-M   'P 1'
#
loop_
_entity.id
_entity.type
_entity.pdbx_description
1 polymer ?
#
loop_
_entity_poly.entity_id
_entity_poly.type
_entity_poly.pdbx_seq_one_letter_code
_entity_poly.pdbx_strand_id
1 'polypeptide(L)'
;MRVKQIHCVVFEIFTLIMVVFYICEEINQMRLEGKSYFTEWMTLFDWSGLLLILCIIPSRYTQSKAQWLVASLAFLFNFLRIFKFSCLTRTTGLYAKTLAKIILHDVTRSMAVFTVIFFSFCGALSLSLCYSDENQQFSDFGDVLLSGFRALSEQRPIAYDYSNFNWLSILLMMAYMGIVIVILLNILIAQMSTTYTQAKKVARLEYDVDRILQLTRMERFPFLNLRVKYYKEGDWISEMKLAQDLLEFSEDRNPWESVEEKLTAIR
;
A
#
# COMPACT_ATOMS: atom_id res chain seq x y z
N MET A 1 -22.37 34.68 -3.24
CA MET A 1 -21.92 33.69 -4.25
C MET A 1 -20.56 34.02 -4.85
N ARG A 2 -20.29 35.25 -5.31
CA ARG A 2 -18.99 35.62 -5.94
C ARG A 2 -17.73 35.36 -5.09
N VAL A 3 -17.75 35.64 -3.79
CA VAL A 3 -16.56 35.46 -2.92
C VAL A 3 -16.15 33.99 -2.76
N LYS A 4 -17.10 33.06 -2.58
CA LYS A 4 -16.80 31.63 -2.50
C LYS A 4 -16.20 31.08 -3.79
N GLN A 5 -16.69 31.56 -4.93
CA GLN A 5 -16.20 31.15 -6.25
C GLN A 5 -14.79 31.68 -6.52
N ILE A 6 -14.49 32.92 -6.12
CA ILE A 6 -13.14 33.48 -6.22
C ILE A 6 -12.15 32.69 -5.35
N HIS A 7 -12.51 32.38 -4.10
CA HIS A 7 -11.64 31.57 -3.23
C HIS A 7 -11.37 30.17 -3.81
N CYS A 8 -12.40 29.49 -4.33
CA CYS A 8 -12.21 28.18 -4.97
C CYS A 8 -11.25 28.24 -6.17
N VAL A 9 -11.38 29.24 -7.03
CA VAL A 9 -10.50 29.42 -8.20
C VAL A 9 -9.05 29.69 -7.77
N VAL A 10 -8.85 30.50 -6.71
CA VAL A 10 -7.50 30.75 -6.17
C VAL A 10 -6.87 29.46 -5.63
N PHE A 11 -7.62 28.65 -4.89
CA PHE A 11 -7.13 27.34 -4.42
C PHE A 11 -6.81 26.39 -5.56
N GLU A 12 -7.65 26.36 -6.61
CA GLU A 12 -7.39 25.54 -7.80
C GLU A 12 -6.09 25.95 -8.51
N ILE A 13 -5.89 27.25 -8.74
CA ILE A 13 -4.67 27.77 -9.36
C ILE A 13 -3.45 27.42 -8.50
N PHE A 14 -3.55 27.60 -7.17
CA PHE A 14 -2.48 27.23 -6.25
C PHE A 14 -2.16 25.72 -6.31
N THR A 15 -3.20 24.86 -6.29
CA THR A 15 -3.00 23.41 -6.41
C THR A 15 -2.37 23.02 -7.74
N LEU A 16 -2.73 23.69 -8.84
CA LEU A 16 -2.16 23.45 -10.16
C LEU A 16 -0.67 23.82 -10.19
N ILE A 17 -0.30 24.98 -9.64
CA ILE A 17 1.09 25.42 -9.53
C ILE A 17 1.90 24.39 -8.72
N MET A 18 1.37 23.94 -7.57
CA MET A 18 2.03 22.94 -6.73
C MET A 18 2.19 21.60 -7.46
N VAL A 19 1.17 21.13 -8.18
CA VAL A 19 1.25 19.88 -8.97
C VAL A 19 2.28 19.99 -10.08
N VAL A 20 2.32 21.10 -10.82
CA VAL A 20 3.33 21.32 -11.87
C VAL A 20 4.74 21.34 -11.27
N PHE A 21 4.93 22.01 -10.13
CA PHE A 21 6.20 22.01 -9.42
C PHE A 21 6.63 20.59 -9.02
N TYR A 22 5.72 19.80 -8.43
CA TYR A 22 5.99 18.41 -8.09
C TYR A 22 6.32 17.54 -9.31
N ILE A 23 5.60 17.71 -10.42
CA ILE A 23 5.90 16.99 -11.67
C ILE A 23 7.31 17.34 -12.17
N CYS A 24 7.72 18.61 -12.11
CA CYS A 24 9.07 19.01 -12.48
C CYS A 24 10.14 18.37 -11.57
N GLU A 25 9.90 18.30 -10.26
CA GLU A 25 10.80 17.61 -9.33
C GLU A 25 10.90 16.11 -9.64
N GLU A 26 9.77 15.43 -9.86
CA GLU A 26 9.76 14.00 -10.17
C GLU A 26 10.43 13.71 -11.53
N ILE A 27 10.25 14.57 -12.54
CA ILE A 27 10.98 14.46 -13.83
C ILE A 27 12.49 14.64 -13.64
N ASN A 28 12.91 15.58 -12.80
CA ASN A 28 14.31 15.77 -12.50
C ASN A 28 14.91 14.55 -11.77
N GLN A 29 14.15 13.94 -10.84
CA GLN A 29 14.54 12.71 -10.16
C GLN A 29 14.62 11.52 -11.11
N MET A 30 13.63 11.34 -12.00
CA MET A 30 13.67 10.33 -13.06
C MET A 30 14.93 10.44 -13.92
N ARG A 31 15.37 11.68 -14.23
CA ARG A 31 16.59 11.91 -15.01
C ARG A 31 17.86 11.53 -14.25
N LEU A 32 17.89 11.75 -12.94
CA LEU A 32 19.07 11.49 -12.10
C LEU A 32 19.23 10.00 -11.77
N GLU A 33 18.13 9.30 -11.47
CA GLU A 33 18.14 7.90 -11.02
C GLU A 33 17.91 6.90 -12.18
N GLY A 34 17.46 7.39 -13.33
CA GLY A 34 17.31 6.61 -14.56
C GLY A 34 16.35 5.44 -14.40
N LYS A 35 16.76 4.24 -14.83
CA LYS A 35 15.91 3.04 -14.79
C LYS A 35 15.66 2.52 -13.36
N SER A 36 16.52 2.85 -12.39
CA SER A 36 16.34 2.40 -11.01
C SER A 36 15.14 3.05 -10.33
N TYR A 37 14.69 4.20 -10.83
CA TYR A 37 13.58 4.97 -10.28
C TYR A 37 12.23 4.23 -10.38
N PHE A 38 12.00 3.49 -11.47
CA PHE A 38 10.74 2.78 -11.71
C PHE A 38 10.63 1.45 -10.97
N THR A 39 11.70 0.98 -10.35
CA THR A 39 11.72 -0.30 -9.64
C THR A 39 11.01 -0.20 -8.28
N GLU A 40 10.90 1.01 -7.71
CA GLU A 40 10.31 1.21 -6.39
C GLU A 40 8.78 1.42 -6.49
N TRP A 41 8.00 0.57 -5.83
CA TRP A 41 6.53 0.63 -5.87
C TRP A 41 5.95 1.98 -5.41
N MET A 42 6.63 2.66 -4.49
CA MET A 42 6.19 3.96 -3.99
C MET A 42 6.21 5.06 -5.05
N THR A 43 7.12 4.99 -6.04
CA THR A 43 7.17 5.98 -7.12
C THR A 43 5.99 5.83 -8.07
N LEU A 44 5.52 4.60 -8.31
CA LEU A 44 4.30 4.35 -9.09
C LEU A 44 3.06 4.96 -8.41
N PHE A 45 2.97 4.84 -7.08
CA PHE A 45 1.90 5.48 -6.32
C PHE A 45 1.96 7.01 -6.40
N ASP A 46 3.16 7.60 -6.31
CA ASP A 46 3.36 9.04 -6.48
C ASP A 46 2.88 9.55 -7.86
N TRP A 47 3.28 8.87 -8.94
CA TRP A 47 2.85 9.21 -10.30
C TRP A 47 1.35 9.04 -10.49
N SER A 48 0.78 7.95 -9.97
CA SER A 48 -0.67 7.72 -10.05
C SER A 48 -1.48 8.81 -9.33
N GLY A 49 -1.02 9.25 -8.14
CA GLY A 49 -1.66 10.34 -7.40
C GLY A 49 -1.59 11.67 -8.15
N LEU A 50 -0.43 12.02 -8.69
CA LEU A 50 -0.24 13.25 -9.48
C LEU A 50 -1.08 13.26 -10.76
N LEU A 51 -1.11 12.14 -11.49
CA LEU A 51 -1.94 11.97 -12.69
C LEU A 51 -3.43 12.10 -12.37
N LEU A 52 -3.89 11.52 -11.26
CA LEU A 52 -5.28 11.63 -10.83
C LEU A 52 -5.67 13.08 -10.51
N ILE A 53 -4.81 13.86 -9.84
CA ILE A 53 -5.07 15.30 -9.62
C ILE A 53 -5.14 16.05 -10.94
N LEU A 54 -4.21 15.76 -11.87
CA LEU A 54 -4.19 16.39 -13.18
C LEU A 54 -5.49 16.07 -13.96
N CYS A 55 -6.00 14.85 -13.86
CA CYS A 55 -7.25 14.42 -14.50
C CYS A 55 -8.52 15.10 -13.93
N ILE A 56 -8.50 15.56 -12.67
CA ILE A 56 -9.64 16.30 -12.09
C ILE A 56 -9.88 17.62 -12.84
N ILE A 57 -8.82 18.28 -13.31
CA ILE A 57 -8.91 19.60 -13.91
C ILE A 57 -9.72 19.55 -15.23
N PRO A 58 -9.39 18.71 -16.24
CA PRO A 58 -10.23 18.52 -17.42
C PRO A 58 -11.63 17.99 -17.08
N SER A 59 -11.74 17.07 -16.12
CA SER A 59 -13.02 16.47 -15.73
C SER A 59 -14.04 17.50 -15.22
N ARG A 60 -13.55 18.57 -14.57
CA ARG A 60 -14.39 19.72 -14.14
C ARG A 60 -14.95 20.55 -15.29
N TYR A 61 -14.22 20.67 -16.40
CA TYR A 61 -14.71 21.39 -17.58
C TYR A 61 -15.82 20.62 -18.29
N THR A 62 -15.78 19.29 -18.25
CA THR A 62 -16.78 18.41 -18.88
C THR A 62 -18.03 18.20 -18.02
N GLN A 63 -18.06 18.68 -16.77
CA GLN A 63 -19.21 18.61 -15.83
C GLN A 63 -19.85 17.20 -15.74
N SER A 64 -19.04 16.15 -15.86
CA SER A 64 -19.54 14.78 -15.85
C SER A 64 -19.66 14.23 -14.42
N LYS A 65 -20.62 13.34 -14.17
CA LYS A 65 -20.78 12.68 -12.86
C LYS A 65 -19.53 11.90 -12.41
N ALA A 66 -18.69 11.48 -13.37
CA ALA A 66 -17.43 10.79 -13.12
C ALA A 66 -16.41 11.66 -12.35
N GLN A 67 -16.58 12.99 -12.33
CA GLN A 67 -15.73 13.90 -11.58
C GLN A 67 -15.63 13.52 -10.09
N TRP A 68 -16.76 13.14 -9.46
CA TRP A 68 -16.77 12.80 -8.04
C TRP A 68 -16.05 11.49 -7.74
N LEU A 69 -16.10 10.53 -8.66
CA LEU A 69 -15.38 9.26 -8.56
C LEU A 69 -13.87 9.48 -8.71
N VAL A 70 -13.46 10.24 -9.73
CA VAL A 70 -12.05 10.56 -9.93
C VAL A 70 -11.51 11.37 -8.76
N ALA A 71 -12.29 12.31 -8.22
CA ALA A 71 -11.90 13.10 -7.06
C ALA A 71 -11.74 12.27 -5.78
N SER A 72 -12.65 11.32 -5.50
CA SER A 72 -12.52 10.45 -4.32
C SER A 72 -11.31 9.52 -4.44
N LEU A 73 -11.05 9.00 -5.64
CA LEU A 73 -9.87 8.18 -5.91
C LEU A 73 -8.58 8.99 -5.75
N ALA A 74 -8.50 10.19 -6.33
CA ALA A 74 -7.34 11.07 -6.18
C ALA A 74 -7.07 11.43 -4.71
N PHE A 75 -8.12 11.68 -3.93
CA PHE A 75 -8.00 11.95 -2.50
C PHE A 75 -7.37 10.75 -1.78
N LEU A 76 -7.87 9.54 -2.00
CA LEU A 76 -7.33 8.33 -1.38
C LEU A 76 -5.85 8.12 -1.72
N PHE A 77 -5.46 8.22 -2.99
CA PHE A 77 -4.07 8.06 -3.42
C PHE A 77 -3.15 9.14 -2.83
N ASN A 78 -3.62 10.37 -2.66
CA ASN A 78 -2.86 11.43 -2.00
C ASN A 78 -2.66 11.16 -0.49
N PHE A 79 -3.63 10.54 0.19
CA PHE A 79 -3.42 10.09 1.57
C PHE A 79 -2.42 8.95 1.65
N LEU A 80 -2.45 8.01 0.71
CA LEU A 80 -1.45 6.95 0.65
C LEU A 80 -0.03 7.49 0.42
N ARG A 81 0.11 8.61 -0.32
CA ARG A 81 1.40 9.31 -0.50
C ARG A 81 2.04 9.76 0.81
N ILE A 82 1.24 10.02 1.86
CA ILE A 82 1.77 10.38 3.18
C ILE A 82 2.64 9.25 3.76
N PHE A 83 2.38 7.98 3.39
CA PHE A 83 3.23 6.87 3.80
C PHE A 83 4.67 6.96 3.26
N LYS A 84 4.98 7.77 2.23
CA LYS A 84 6.36 8.06 1.83
C LYS A 84 7.17 8.70 2.96
N PHE A 85 6.50 9.49 3.80
CA PHE A 85 7.10 10.13 4.96
C PHE A 85 7.13 9.24 6.21
N SER A 86 6.62 8.00 6.14
CA SER A 86 6.74 7.06 7.26
C SER A 86 8.21 6.78 7.62
N CYS A 87 9.13 6.93 6.65
CA CYS A 87 10.57 6.83 6.85
C CYS A 87 11.16 7.89 7.80
N LEU A 88 10.42 8.96 8.12
CA LEU A 88 10.86 9.98 9.08
C LEU A 88 11.01 9.41 10.51
N THR A 89 10.26 8.36 10.85
CA THR A 89 10.36 7.69 12.14
C THR A 89 10.75 6.23 11.93
N ARG A 90 11.83 5.78 12.55
CA ARG A 90 12.40 4.42 12.37
C ARG A 90 11.38 3.30 12.57
N THR A 91 10.57 3.39 13.62
CA THR A 91 9.54 2.38 13.92
C THR A 91 8.49 2.35 12.80
N THR A 92 7.87 3.49 12.49
CA THR A 92 6.83 3.60 11.46
C THR A 92 7.35 3.25 10.05
N GLY A 93 8.57 3.63 9.71
CA GLY A 93 9.21 3.34 8.43
C GLY A 93 9.45 1.86 8.22
N LEU A 94 10.00 1.18 9.24
CA LEU A 94 10.22 -0.26 9.21
C LEU A 94 8.89 -1.03 9.13
N TYR A 95 7.87 -0.61 9.88
CA TYR A 95 6.52 -1.20 9.79
C TYR A 95 5.90 -0.99 8.41
N ALA A 96 6.00 0.20 7.82
CA ALA A 96 5.43 0.47 6.50
C ALA A 96 6.12 -0.35 5.39
N LYS A 97 7.46 -0.46 5.42
CA LYS A 97 8.22 -1.25 4.44
C LYS A 97 7.96 -2.75 4.58
N THR A 98 7.90 -3.27 5.81
CA THR A 98 7.54 -4.69 6.02
C THR A 98 6.13 -4.99 5.54
N LEU A 99 5.16 -4.14 5.89
CA LEU A 99 3.77 -4.28 5.44
C LEU A 99 3.65 -4.21 3.92
N ALA A 100 4.33 -3.27 3.25
CA ALA A 100 4.32 -3.17 1.79
C ALA A 100 4.86 -4.43 1.12
N LYS A 101 5.94 -5.01 1.65
CA LYS A 101 6.55 -6.25 1.13
C LYS A 101 5.63 -7.46 1.29
N ILE A 102 4.99 -7.55 2.46
CA ILE A 102 4.01 -8.59 2.78
C ILE A 102 2.79 -8.51 1.85
N ILE A 103 2.23 -7.30 1.67
CA ILE A 103 1.13 -7.08 0.73
C ILE A 103 1.55 -7.47 -0.69
N LEU A 104 2.71 -7.01 -1.15
CA LEU A 104 3.11 -7.24 -2.52
C LEU A 104 3.38 -8.72 -2.82
N HIS A 105 4.00 -9.45 -1.90
CA HIS A 105 4.46 -10.80 -2.19
C HIS A 105 3.45 -11.87 -1.77
N ASP A 106 2.85 -11.74 -0.59
CA ASP A 106 2.04 -12.80 -0.01
C ASP A 106 0.57 -12.61 -0.32
N VAL A 107 0.07 -11.37 -0.26
CA VAL A 107 -1.32 -11.09 -0.65
C VAL A 107 -1.50 -11.31 -2.15
N THR A 108 -0.55 -10.96 -3.02
CA THR A 108 -0.70 -11.21 -4.47
C THR A 108 -0.71 -12.69 -4.82
N ARG A 109 0.16 -13.51 -4.21
CA ARG A 109 0.17 -14.97 -4.38
C ARG A 109 -1.10 -15.61 -3.84
N SER A 110 -1.54 -15.18 -2.66
CA SER A 110 -2.80 -15.63 -2.07
C SER A 110 -3.99 -15.21 -2.93
N MET A 111 -3.98 -14.00 -3.48
CA MET A 111 -5.02 -13.48 -4.38
C MET A 111 -5.15 -14.32 -5.65
N ALA A 112 -4.03 -14.80 -6.21
CA ALA A 112 -4.09 -15.70 -7.37
C ALA A 112 -4.83 -17.00 -7.04
N VAL A 113 -4.47 -17.68 -5.95
CA VAL A 113 -5.17 -18.91 -5.50
C VAL A 113 -6.64 -18.61 -5.18
N PHE A 114 -6.89 -17.48 -4.51
CA PHE A 114 -8.23 -17.01 -4.19
C PHE A 114 -9.08 -16.85 -5.45
N THR A 115 -8.59 -16.15 -6.48
CA THR A 115 -9.37 -15.93 -7.71
C THR A 115 -9.77 -17.23 -8.39
N VAL A 116 -8.88 -18.23 -8.44
CA VAL A 116 -9.17 -19.53 -9.05
C VAL A 116 -10.30 -20.25 -8.28
N ILE A 117 -10.20 -20.31 -6.95
CA ILE A 117 -11.21 -20.95 -6.10
C ILE A 117 -12.53 -20.17 -6.14
N PHE A 118 -12.46 -18.85 -6.06
CA PHE A 118 -13.61 -17.96 -6.06
C PHE A 118 -14.40 -18.02 -7.38
N PHE A 119 -13.72 -17.94 -8.53
CA PHE A 119 -14.38 -18.02 -9.83
C PHE A 119 -14.96 -19.41 -10.10
N SER A 120 -14.25 -20.49 -9.75
CA SER A 120 -14.77 -21.85 -9.90
C SER A 120 -16.04 -22.06 -9.05
N PHE A 121 -16.05 -21.51 -7.84
CA PHE A 121 -17.21 -21.54 -6.97
C PHE A 121 -18.38 -20.69 -7.50
N CYS A 122 -18.14 -19.44 -7.89
CA CYS A 122 -19.17 -18.57 -8.45
C CYS A 122 -19.77 -19.16 -9.74
N GLY A 123 -18.94 -19.81 -10.57
CA GLY A 123 -19.39 -20.53 -11.76
C GLY A 123 -20.29 -21.72 -11.42
N ALA A 124 -19.89 -22.53 -10.44
CA ALA A 124 -20.70 -23.67 -9.99
C ALA A 124 -22.03 -23.23 -9.34
N LEU A 125 -22.02 -22.15 -8.53
CA LEU A 125 -23.26 -21.56 -8.01
C LEU A 125 -24.16 -21.05 -9.11
N SER A 126 -23.62 -20.28 -10.06
CA SER A 126 -24.40 -19.73 -11.18
C SER A 126 -25.08 -20.85 -11.98
N LEU A 127 -24.36 -21.92 -12.31
CA LEU A 127 -24.92 -23.08 -13.00
C LEU A 127 -26.01 -23.79 -12.19
N SER A 128 -25.78 -23.97 -10.87
CA SER A 128 -26.75 -24.59 -9.97
C SER A 128 -28.02 -23.75 -9.80
N LEU A 129 -27.90 -22.42 -9.87
CA LEU A 129 -29.01 -21.48 -9.80
C LEU A 129 -29.75 -21.36 -11.14
N CYS A 130 -29.06 -21.45 -12.28
CA CYS A 130 -29.71 -21.48 -13.61
C CYS A 130 -30.66 -22.68 -13.79
N TYR A 131 -30.48 -23.75 -13.03
CA TYR A 131 -31.42 -24.88 -13.03
C TYR A 131 -32.71 -24.58 -12.25
N SER A 132 -32.72 -23.56 -11.38
CA SER A 132 -33.92 -23.09 -10.66
C SER A 132 -34.53 -21.90 -11.37
N ASP A 133 -35.56 -22.14 -12.17
CA ASP A 133 -36.30 -21.14 -12.98
C ASP A 133 -36.96 -19.98 -12.20
N GLU A 134 -36.92 -19.95 -10.86
CA GLU A 134 -37.72 -19.01 -10.04
C GLU A 134 -36.97 -17.80 -9.44
N ASN A 135 -35.65 -17.65 -9.62
CA ASN A 135 -34.87 -16.67 -8.86
C ASN A 135 -34.43 -15.43 -9.67
N GLN A 136 -35.28 -14.40 -9.71
CA GLN A 136 -34.96 -13.07 -10.28
C GLN A 136 -33.84 -12.32 -9.54
N GLN A 137 -33.43 -12.77 -8.35
CA GLN A 137 -32.47 -12.07 -7.49
C GLN A 137 -31.00 -12.28 -7.90
N PHE A 138 -30.72 -13.27 -8.76
CA PHE A 138 -29.39 -13.60 -9.28
C PHE A 138 -29.43 -13.78 -10.80
N SER A 139 -30.05 -12.82 -11.51
CA SER A 139 -30.27 -12.94 -12.96
C SER A 139 -28.98 -12.85 -13.77
N ASP A 140 -27.95 -12.18 -13.24
CA ASP A 140 -26.66 -12.02 -13.90
C ASP A 140 -25.53 -12.68 -13.08
N PHE A 141 -24.55 -13.23 -13.79
CA PHE A 141 -23.34 -13.81 -13.17
C PHE A 141 -22.61 -12.76 -12.31
N GLY A 142 -22.68 -11.49 -12.71
CA GLY A 142 -22.16 -10.36 -11.94
C GLY A 142 -22.76 -10.23 -10.54
N ASP A 143 -24.07 -10.48 -10.39
CA ASP A 143 -24.75 -10.38 -9.10
C ASP A 143 -24.34 -11.53 -8.16
N VAL A 144 -24.13 -12.72 -8.72
CA VAL A 144 -23.60 -13.89 -7.98
C VAL A 144 -22.17 -13.62 -7.52
N LEU A 145 -21.33 -13.06 -8.39
CA LEU A 145 -19.94 -12.75 -8.08
C LEU A 145 -19.85 -11.65 -7.01
N LEU A 146 -20.63 -10.57 -7.13
CA LEU A 146 -20.66 -9.51 -6.13
C LEU A 146 -21.16 -10.03 -4.77
N SER A 147 -22.17 -10.89 -4.77
CA SER A 147 -22.72 -11.49 -3.56
C SER A 147 -21.75 -12.49 -2.92
N GLY A 148 -21.03 -13.28 -3.71
CA GLY A 148 -19.96 -14.16 -3.24
C GLY A 148 -18.80 -13.39 -2.61
N PHE A 149 -18.41 -12.25 -3.19
CA PHE A 149 -17.37 -11.38 -2.64
C PHE A 149 -17.84 -10.72 -1.34
N ARG A 150 -19.08 -10.23 -1.32
CA ARG A 150 -19.70 -9.64 -0.13
C ARG A 150 -19.81 -10.66 1.02
N ALA A 151 -20.12 -11.91 0.72
CA ALA A 151 -20.19 -12.96 1.72
C ALA A 151 -18.84 -13.22 2.40
N LEU A 152 -17.74 -13.10 1.67
CA LEU A 152 -16.39 -13.21 2.23
C LEU A 152 -15.99 -11.98 3.03
N SER A 153 -16.27 -10.78 2.50
CA SER A 153 -15.81 -9.52 3.11
C SER A 153 -16.66 -9.09 4.31
N GLU A 154 -17.99 -9.21 4.21
CA GLU A 154 -18.93 -8.78 5.26
C GLU A 154 -19.35 -9.93 6.18
N GLN A 155 -18.91 -11.17 5.88
CA GLN A 155 -19.35 -12.40 6.56
C GLN A 155 -20.88 -12.56 6.58
N ARG A 156 -21.58 -11.91 5.63
CA ARG A 156 -23.03 -11.98 5.51
C ARG A 156 -23.45 -13.18 4.67
N PRO A 157 -24.61 -13.78 4.97
CA PRO A 157 -25.18 -14.81 4.11
C PRO A 157 -25.45 -14.26 2.71
N ILE A 158 -25.22 -15.09 1.69
CA ILE A 158 -25.42 -14.74 0.26
C ILE A 158 -26.90 -14.42 -0.02
N ALA A 159 -27.82 -15.07 0.68
CA ALA A 159 -29.25 -14.82 0.63
C ALA A 159 -29.87 -14.91 2.03
N TYR A 160 -30.94 -14.15 2.27
CA TYR A 160 -31.66 -14.17 3.54
C TYR A 160 -32.65 -15.34 3.64
N ASP A 161 -33.26 -15.71 2.52
CA ASP A 161 -34.22 -16.81 2.45
C ASP A 161 -33.66 -17.94 1.58
N TYR A 162 -33.46 -19.12 2.20
CA TYR A 162 -32.93 -20.29 1.52
C TYR A 162 -34.00 -21.28 1.02
N SER A 163 -35.28 -20.98 1.23
CA SER A 163 -36.40 -21.88 0.93
C SER A 163 -36.55 -22.21 -0.55
N ASN A 164 -36.10 -21.29 -1.42
CA ASN A 164 -36.31 -21.38 -2.87
C ASN A 164 -35.06 -21.90 -3.61
N PHE A 165 -34.04 -22.36 -2.89
CA PHE A 165 -32.82 -22.88 -3.51
C PHE A 165 -32.80 -24.41 -3.55
N ASN A 166 -32.22 -24.94 -4.64
CA ASN A 166 -31.87 -26.35 -4.75
C ASN A 166 -30.97 -26.76 -3.59
N TRP A 167 -31.16 -27.99 -3.10
CA TRP A 167 -30.32 -28.58 -2.05
C TRP A 167 -28.82 -28.54 -2.43
N LEU A 168 -28.49 -28.73 -3.71
CA LEU A 168 -27.12 -28.60 -4.23
C LEU A 168 -26.55 -27.19 -4.02
N SER A 169 -27.34 -26.15 -4.31
CA SER A 169 -26.94 -24.75 -4.10
C SER A 169 -26.72 -24.44 -2.63
N ILE A 170 -27.58 -24.97 -1.74
CA ILE A 170 -27.44 -24.82 -0.28
C ILE A 170 -26.15 -25.50 0.21
N LEU A 171 -25.89 -26.73 -0.25
CA LEU A 171 -24.66 -27.45 0.06
C LEU A 171 -23.42 -26.68 -0.40
N LEU A 172 -23.45 -26.16 -1.64
CA LEU A 172 -22.35 -25.37 -2.20
C LEU A 172 -22.12 -24.11 -1.37
N MET A 173 -23.18 -23.36 -1.02
CA MET A 173 -23.08 -22.16 -0.20
C MET A 173 -22.54 -22.45 1.20
N MET A 174 -22.96 -23.54 1.84
CA MET A 174 -22.41 -23.95 3.15
C MET A 174 -20.94 -24.35 3.04
N ALA A 175 -20.59 -25.15 2.03
CA ALA A 175 -19.22 -25.55 1.78
C ALA A 175 -18.32 -24.34 1.51
N TYR A 176 -18.82 -23.32 0.81
CA TYR A 176 -18.08 -22.09 0.58
C TYR A 176 -17.85 -21.27 1.83
N MET A 177 -18.91 -20.99 2.59
CA MET A 177 -18.76 -20.24 3.85
C MET A 177 -17.82 -20.97 4.83
N GLY A 178 -17.83 -22.30 4.86
CA GLY A 178 -16.93 -23.08 5.73
C GLY A 178 -15.50 -23.19 5.19
N ILE A 179 -15.34 -23.71 3.97
CA ILE A 179 -14.04 -24.11 3.41
C ILE A 179 -13.27 -22.88 2.92
N VAL A 180 -13.90 -21.96 2.21
CA VAL A 180 -13.23 -20.81 1.62
C VAL A 180 -12.80 -19.83 2.71
N ILE A 181 -13.64 -19.56 3.70
CA ILE A 181 -13.25 -18.68 4.81
C ILE A 181 -12.15 -19.31 5.66
N VAL A 182 -12.31 -20.57 6.09
CA VAL A 182 -11.36 -21.20 7.03
C VAL A 182 -10.03 -21.52 6.36
N ILE A 183 -10.02 -22.09 5.15
CA ILE A 183 -8.76 -22.49 4.50
C ILE A 183 -7.99 -21.29 3.97
N LEU A 184 -8.65 -20.34 3.29
CA LEU A 184 -7.93 -19.18 2.74
C LEU A 184 -7.40 -18.28 3.84
N LEU A 185 -8.17 -18.07 4.91
CA LEU A 185 -7.72 -17.24 6.02
C LEU A 185 -6.55 -17.91 6.77
N ASN A 186 -6.63 -19.21 7.03
CA ASN A 186 -5.57 -19.93 7.73
C ASN A 186 -4.27 -20.01 6.92
N ILE A 187 -4.36 -20.24 5.60
CA ILE A 187 -3.17 -20.22 4.73
C ILE A 187 -2.59 -18.81 4.65
N LEU A 188 -3.43 -17.78 4.51
CA LEU A 188 -2.97 -16.40 4.47
C LEU A 188 -2.26 -16.03 5.78
N ILE A 189 -2.87 -16.27 6.95
CA ILE A 189 -2.24 -15.98 8.24
C ILE A 189 -0.91 -16.73 8.40
N ALA A 190 -0.85 -18.01 8.03
CA ALA A 190 0.37 -18.80 8.11
C ALA A 190 1.48 -18.23 7.22
N GLN A 191 1.15 -17.86 5.99
CA GLN A 191 2.09 -17.24 5.06
C GLN A 191 2.58 -15.90 5.62
N MET A 192 1.68 -14.99 5.97
CA MET A 192 1.99 -13.67 6.52
C MET A 192 2.89 -13.75 7.77
N SER A 193 2.67 -14.74 8.64
CA SER A 193 3.49 -14.92 9.85
C SER A 193 4.94 -15.28 9.50
N THR A 194 5.14 -16.26 8.61
CA THR A 194 6.49 -16.69 8.21
C THR A 194 7.25 -15.61 7.46
N THR A 195 6.62 -14.97 6.48
CA THR A 195 7.23 -13.88 5.73
C THR A 195 7.40 -12.62 6.55
N TYR A 196 6.56 -12.34 7.55
CA TYR A 196 6.78 -11.21 8.46
C TYR A 196 8.15 -11.31 9.15
N THR A 197 8.51 -12.49 9.67
CA THR A 197 9.80 -12.67 10.35
C THR A 197 10.99 -12.48 9.41
N GLN A 198 10.88 -12.91 8.16
CA GLN A 198 11.93 -12.77 7.15
C GLN A 198 11.99 -11.34 6.58
N ALA A 199 10.83 -10.76 6.27
CA ALA A 199 10.67 -9.41 5.74
C ALA A 199 11.16 -8.37 6.76
N LYS A 200 10.95 -8.57 8.06
CA LYS A 200 11.46 -7.67 9.11
C LYS A 200 12.98 -7.54 9.07
N LYS A 201 13.71 -8.63 8.82
CA LYS A 201 15.18 -8.61 8.72
C LYS A 201 15.66 -7.89 7.47
N VAL A 202 15.04 -8.16 6.32
CA VAL A 202 15.44 -7.56 5.03
C VAL A 202 15.02 -6.09 4.94
N ALA A 203 13.82 -5.74 5.42
CA ALA A 203 13.32 -4.37 5.42
C ALA A 203 14.17 -3.43 6.29
N ARG A 204 14.91 -3.95 7.28
CA ARG A 204 15.86 -3.16 8.08
C ARG A 204 17.01 -2.65 7.22
N LEU A 205 17.64 -3.56 6.46
CA LEU A 205 18.73 -3.19 5.56
C LEU A 205 18.26 -2.22 4.47
N GLU A 206 17.11 -2.51 3.86
CA GLU A 206 16.50 -1.62 2.86
C GLU A 206 16.14 -0.24 3.46
N TYR A 207 15.61 -0.20 4.68
CA TYR A 207 15.30 1.04 5.38
C TYR A 207 16.54 1.93 5.63
N ASP A 208 17.67 1.33 6.04
CA ASP A 208 18.90 2.09 6.27
C ASP A 208 19.44 2.68 4.95
N VAL A 209 19.38 1.92 3.86
CA VAL A 209 19.74 2.39 2.50
C VAL A 209 18.81 3.54 2.07
N ASP A 210 17.49 3.38 2.24
CA ASP A 210 16.50 4.37 1.87
C ASP A 210 16.65 5.66 2.67
N ARG A 211 16.95 5.55 3.97
CA ARG A 211 17.20 6.71 4.83
C ARG A 211 18.43 7.49 4.36
N ILE A 212 19.51 6.81 4.00
CA ILE A 212 20.72 7.44 3.46
C ILE A 212 20.42 8.08 2.11
N LEU A 213 19.66 7.41 1.24
CA LEU A 213 19.26 7.95 -0.06
C LEU A 213 18.40 9.21 0.10
N GLN A 214 17.39 9.18 0.98
CA GLN A 214 16.54 10.34 1.27
C GLN A 214 17.34 11.50 1.88
N LEU A 215 18.27 11.21 2.80
CA LEU A 215 19.17 12.21 3.36
C LEU A 215 20.04 12.85 2.27
N THR A 216 20.65 12.03 1.41
CA THR A 216 21.47 12.50 0.28
C THR A 216 20.65 13.36 -0.69
N ARG A 217 19.38 12.99 -0.93
CA ARG A 217 18.45 13.80 -1.75
C ARG A 217 18.18 15.16 -1.11
N MET A 218 17.95 15.23 0.21
CA MET A 218 17.76 16.49 0.93
C MET A 218 19.02 17.35 0.91
N GLU A 219 20.20 16.76 1.06
CA GLU A 219 21.48 17.47 1.01
C GLU A 219 21.78 18.07 -0.38
N ARG A 220 21.38 17.37 -1.45
CA ARG A 220 21.59 17.79 -2.84
C ARG A 220 20.53 18.77 -3.35
N PHE A 221 19.52 19.09 -2.55
CA PHE A 221 18.46 19.99 -2.97
C PHE A 221 19.06 21.39 -3.28
N PRO A 222 18.90 21.89 -4.52
CA PRO A 222 19.71 22.99 -5.04
C PRO A 222 19.52 24.31 -4.28
N PHE A 223 18.40 24.47 -3.59
CA PHE A 223 18.08 25.68 -2.83
C PHE A 223 18.65 25.70 -1.41
N LEU A 224 19.04 24.55 -0.84
CA LEU A 224 19.28 24.46 0.61
C LEU A 224 20.75 24.25 1.02
N ASN A 225 21.67 23.87 0.12
CA ASN A 225 23.13 23.75 0.36
C ASN A 225 23.52 23.29 1.79
N LEU A 226 22.75 22.36 2.36
CA LEU A 226 22.81 22.00 3.78
C LEU A 226 24.16 21.36 4.11
N ARG A 227 24.74 20.65 3.14
CA ARG A 227 26.06 20.06 3.24
C ARG A 227 27.11 21.12 3.59
N VAL A 228 27.17 22.26 2.88
CA VAL A 228 28.16 23.31 3.16
C VAL A 228 27.92 23.99 4.51
N LYS A 229 26.65 24.10 4.93
CA LYS A 229 26.28 24.78 6.17
C LYS A 229 26.58 23.98 7.44
N TYR A 230 26.46 22.65 7.38
CA TYR A 230 26.60 21.77 8.55
C TYR A 230 27.84 20.87 8.49
N TYR A 231 28.60 20.89 7.39
CA TYR A 231 29.88 20.18 7.30
C TYR A 231 30.91 20.80 8.24
N LYS A 232 31.43 19.99 9.16
CA LYS A 232 32.56 20.33 10.01
C LYS A 232 33.76 19.51 9.56
N GLU A 233 34.78 20.18 9.07
CA GLU A 233 36.00 19.53 8.61
C GLU A 233 36.80 19.02 9.83
N GLY A 234 37.14 17.72 9.83
CA GLY A 234 37.96 17.10 10.90
C GLY A 234 37.21 16.55 12.11
N ASP A 235 35.88 16.41 12.07
CA ASP A 235 35.12 15.75 13.14
C ASP A 235 35.29 14.21 13.04
N TRP A 236 36.34 13.68 13.66
CA TRP A 236 36.63 12.24 13.68
C TRP A 236 35.72 11.55 14.69
N ILE A 237 34.79 10.75 14.20
CA ILE A 237 34.03 9.82 15.04
C ILE A 237 34.99 8.68 15.41
N SER A 238 35.28 8.51 16.70
CA SER A 238 36.12 7.39 17.16
C SER A 238 35.45 6.06 16.81
N GLU A 239 36.23 5.03 16.48
CA GLU A 239 35.70 3.70 16.16
C GLU A 239 34.76 3.17 17.25
N MET A 240 35.04 3.49 18.52
CA MET A 240 34.18 3.12 19.65
C MET A 240 32.87 3.90 19.69
N LYS A 241 32.87 5.19 19.35
CA LYS A 241 31.66 5.99 19.23
C LYS A 241 30.84 5.58 18.00
N LEU A 242 31.50 5.25 16.90
CA LEU A 242 30.87 4.70 15.71
C LEU A 242 30.24 3.34 15.99
N ALA A 243 30.96 2.43 16.65
CA ALA A 243 30.46 1.12 17.04
C ALA A 243 29.33 1.24 18.06
N GLN A 244 29.43 2.15 19.03
CA GLN A 244 28.38 2.45 19.99
C GLN A 244 27.13 3.02 19.31
N ASP A 245 27.27 3.97 18.38
CA ASP A 245 26.15 4.49 17.60
C ASP A 245 25.53 3.35 16.78
N LEU A 246 26.32 2.57 16.03
CA LEU A 246 25.84 1.42 15.25
C LEU A 246 25.16 0.34 16.12
N LEU A 247 25.64 0.11 17.34
CA LEU A 247 25.09 -0.84 18.29
C LEU A 247 23.84 -0.31 19.00
N GLU A 248 23.78 0.97 19.33
CA GLU A 248 22.58 1.68 19.81
C GLU A 248 21.48 1.67 18.73
N PHE A 249 21.88 1.70 17.46
CA PHE A 249 21.01 1.47 16.32
C PHE A 249 20.73 -0.02 16.03
N SER A 250 21.32 -0.98 16.72
CA SER A 250 21.02 -2.41 16.57
C SER A 250 19.91 -2.85 17.55
N GLU A 251 18.71 -3.12 17.04
CA GLU A 251 17.53 -3.43 17.86
C GLU A 251 17.46 -4.88 18.33
N ASP A 252 18.41 -5.74 17.95
CA ASP A 252 18.50 -7.12 18.46
C ASP A 252 19.23 -7.12 19.82
N ARG A 253 19.11 -6.02 20.56
CA ARG A 253 19.64 -5.85 21.90
C ARG A 253 18.62 -6.43 22.86
N ASN A 254 19.02 -7.45 23.61
CA ASN A 254 18.22 -7.83 24.76
C ASN A 254 18.19 -6.64 25.72
N PRO A 255 17.04 -6.26 26.34
CA PRO A 255 16.96 -5.11 27.25
C PRO A 255 18.00 -5.12 28.39
N TRP A 256 18.53 -6.30 28.69
CA TRP A 256 19.49 -6.60 29.74
C TRP A 256 20.95 -6.69 29.27
N GLU A 257 21.22 -6.51 27.97
CA GLU A 257 22.54 -6.68 27.37
C GLU A 257 23.25 -5.31 27.32
N SER A 258 24.42 -5.19 27.96
CA SER A 258 25.17 -3.94 27.98
C SER A 258 25.88 -3.69 26.64
N VAL A 259 26.05 -2.42 26.26
CA VAL A 259 26.75 -2.06 25.02
C VAL A 259 28.20 -2.54 25.04
N GLU A 260 28.83 -2.53 26.22
CA GLU A 260 30.18 -3.03 26.46
C GLU A 260 30.30 -4.54 26.22
N GLU A 261 29.33 -5.36 26.66
CA GLU A 261 29.33 -6.82 26.44
C GLU A 261 29.25 -7.21 24.96
N LYS A 262 28.51 -6.47 24.13
CA LYS A 262 28.49 -6.71 22.68
C LYS A 262 29.78 -6.24 21.99
N LEU A 263 30.33 -5.12 22.44
CA LEU A 263 31.61 -4.61 21.92
C LEU A 263 32.78 -5.56 22.23
N THR A 264 32.77 -6.23 23.39
CA THR A 264 33.77 -7.25 23.73
C THR A 264 33.57 -8.56 22.98
N ALA A 265 32.34 -8.92 22.62
CA ALA A 265 32.06 -10.13 21.81
C ALA A 265 32.44 -9.99 20.33
N ILE A 266 32.52 -8.75 19.81
CA ILE A 266 32.90 -8.46 18.42
C ILE A 266 34.43 -8.33 18.26
N ARG A 267 35.15 -8.05 19.37
CA ARG A 267 36.61 -7.92 19.41
C ARG A 267 37.30 -9.27 19.51
#